data_AF-A0A836X9F5-F1
#
_entry.id   AF-A0A836X9F5-F1
#
_cell.length_a   1.000
_cell.length_b   1.000
_cell.length_c   1.000
_cell.angle_alpha   90.00
_cell.angle_beta   90.00
_cell.angle_gamma   90.00
#
_symmetry.space_group_name_H-M   'P 1'
#
loop_
_entity.id
_entity.type
_entity.pdbx_description
1 polymer ?
#
loop_
_entity_poly.entity_id
_entity_poly.type
_entity_poly.pdbx_seq_one_letter_code
_entity_poly.pdbx_strand_id
1 'polypeptide(L)'
;MGLVVQLEVGAAHNTPSVLLVAQPYSYRIAPYVSAATQLGLTVIIASQSENSLVSEVKQGIHVDLSNLNQAVATLRTELKEKTIAAVIGCDDSTVELAASVAACLNLPHNPPLAAKF
;
A
#
# COMPACT_ATOMS: atom_id res chain seq x y z
N MET A 1 -49.66 -9.89 -0.54
CA MET A 1 -48.76 -8.83 -1.05
C MET A 1 -47.63 -8.66 -0.05
N GLY A 2 -46.51 -9.34 -0.26
CA GLY A 2 -45.35 -9.28 0.63
C GLY A 2 -44.47 -8.10 0.27
N LEU A 3 -44.30 -7.18 1.21
CA LEU A 3 -43.39 -6.05 1.11
C LEU A 3 -41.95 -6.58 1.23
N VAL A 4 -41.21 -6.58 0.13
CA VAL A 4 -39.77 -6.81 0.18
C VAL A 4 -39.10 -5.54 0.68
N VAL A 5 -38.63 -5.56 1.93
CA VAL A 5 -37.75 -4.53 2.47
C VAL A 5 -36.40 -4.66 1.80
N GLN A 6 -36.07 -3.67 0.98
CA GLN A 6 -34.77 -3.52 0.35
C GLN A 6 -33.75 -3.26 1.45
N LEU A 7 -32.78 -4.17 1.63
CA LEU A 7 -31.64 -3.95 2.51
C LEU A 7 -30.80 -2.82 1.90
N GLU A 8 -30.96 -1.63 2.46
CA GLU A 8 -30.06 -0.50 2.22
C GLU A 8 -28.71 -0.85 2.86
N VAL A 9 -27.71 -1.16 2.04
CA VAL A 9 -26.33 -1.41 2.51
C VAL A 9 -25.71 -0.04 2.81
N GLY A 10 -26.11 0.54 3.93
CA GLY A 10 -25.54 1.75 4.50
C GLY A 10 -24.21 1.47 5.17
N ALA A 11 -23.11 1.57 4.42
CA ALA A 11 -21.79 2.04 4.84
C ALA A 11 -20.86 2.03 3.62
N ALA A 12 -20.26 3.17 3.28
CA ALA A 12 -19.09 3.17 2.43
C ALA A 12 -17.97 2.41 3.17
N HIS A 13 -17.85 1.10 2.93
CA HIS A 13 -16.81 0.29 3.55
C HIS A 13 -15.45 0.79 3.03
N ASN A 14 -14.75 1.59 3.84
CA ASN A 14 -13.38 2.01 3.52
C ASN A 14 -12.48 0.77 3.65
N THR A 15 -12.42 0.00 2.57
CA THR A 15 -11.73 -1.30 2.56
C THR A 15 -10.27 -1.08 2.95
N PRO A 16 -9.78 -1.72 4.03
CA PRO A 16 -8.42 -1.50 4.48
C PRO A 16 -7.43 -1.87 3.37
N SER A 17 -6.40 -1.04 3.26
CA SER A 17 -5.41 -1.14 2.19
C SER A 17 -4.04 -1.50 2.73
N VAL A 18 -3.29 -2.28 1.96
CA VAL A 18 -1.87 -2.53 2.18
C VAL A 18 -1.07 -1.69 1.19
N LEU A 19 -0.11 -0.92 1.70
CA LEU A 19 0.87 -0.24 0.87
C LEU A 19 2.01 -1.20 0.55
N LEU A 20 2.24 -1.46 -0.72
CA LEU A 20 3.36 -2.25 -1.20
C LEU A 20 4.41 -1.32 -1.82
N VAL A 21 5.58 -1.23 -1.21
CA VAL A 21 6.73 -0.48 -1.73
C VAL A 21 7.57 -1.43 -2.57
N ALA A 22 7.69 -1.16 -3.86
CA ALA A 22 8.34 -2.06 -4.79
C ALA A 22 9.22 -1.31 -5.81
N GLN A 23 10.34 -1.93 -6.16
CA GLN A 23 11.08 -1.53 -7.36
C GLN A 23 10.18 -1.67 -8.61
N PRO A 24 10.41 -0.85 -9.65
CA PRO A 24 9.67 -0.96 -10.90
C PRO A 24 9.79 -2.37 -11.47
N TYR A 25 8.68 -2.88 -12.02
CA TYR A 25 8.59 -4.22 -12.64
C TYR A 25 8.92 -5.41 -11.72
N SER A 26 8.87 -5.23 -10.39
CA SER A 26 9.15 -6.32 -9.46
C SER A 26 8.17 -7.48 -9.62
N TYR A 27 8.68 -8.68 -9.95
CA TYR A 27 7.90 -9.92 -10.04
C TYR A 27 7.20 -10.29 -8.72
N ARG A 28 7.65 -9.71 -7.60
CA ARG A 28 7.12 -9.97 -6.26
C ARG A 28 5.74 -9.34 -6.03
N ILE A 29 5.33 -8.39 -6.87
CA ILE A 29 4.06 -7.68 -6.73
C ILE A 29 2.86 -8.62 -6.87
N ALA A 30 2.83 -9.47 -7.90
CA ALA A 30 1.66 -10.30 -8.19
C ALA A 30 1.29 -11.27 -7.04
N PRO A 31 2.25 -11.98 -6.40
CA PRO A 31 1.96 -12.77 -5.19
C PRO A 31 1.34 -11.96 -4.05
N TYR A 32 1.82 -10.74 -3.77
CA TYR A 32 1.25 -9.89 -2.73
C TYR A 32 -0.18 -9.43 -3.07
N VAL A 33 -0.43 -9.05 -4.32
CA VAL A 33 -1.77 -8.67 -4.81
C VAL A 33 -2.75 -9.84 -4.66
N SER A 34 -2.32 -11.04 -5.05
CA SER A 34 -3.14 -12.25 -4.91
C SER A 34 -3.46 -12.55 -3.44
N ALA A 35 -2.47 -12.46 -2.54
CA ALA A 35 -2.67 -12.68 -1.11
C ALA A 35 -3.60 -11.64 -0.47
N ALA A 36 -3.40 -10.35 -0.76
CA ALA A 36 -4.26 -9.28 -0.27
C ALA A 36 -5.70 -9.42 -0.75
N THR A 37 -5.90 -9.79 -2.03
CA THR A 37 -7.23 -10.06 -2.60
C THR A 37 -7.94 -11.19 -1.86
N GLN A 38 -7.23 -12.29 -1.56
CA GLN A 38 -7.77 -13.40 -0.77
C GLN A 38 -8.15 -13.00 0.66
N LEU A 39 -7.50 -11.97 1.21
CA LEU A 39 -7.78 -11.41 2.53
C LEU A 39 -8.83 -10.28 2.50
N GLY A 40 -9.40 -9.94 1.34
CA GLY A 40 -10.35 -8.84 1.20
C GLY A 40 -9.72 -7.46 1.39
N LEU A 41 -8.41 -7.33 1.18
CA LEU A 41 -7.65 -6.09 1.29
C LEU A 41 -7.44 -5.46 -0.09
N THR A 42 -7.40 -4.13 -0.12
CA THR A 42 -6.95 -3.39 -1.31
C THR A 42 -5.43 -3.26 -1.31
N VAL A 43 -4.78 -3.30 -2.48
CA VAL A 43 -3.33 -3.05 -2.60
C VAL A 43 -3.09 -1.72 -3.28
N ILE A 44 -2.23 -0.92 -2.68
CA ILE A 44 -1.70 0.33 -3.23
C ILE A 44 -0.22 0.09 -3.47
N ILE A 45 0.29 0.37 -4.67
CA ILE A 45 1.71 0.15 -4.98
C ILE A 45 2.44 1.48 -5.07
N ALA A 46 3.53 1.62 -4.32
CA ALA A 46 4.47 2.74 -4.43
C ALA A 46 5.72 2.30 -5.20
N SER A 47 6.03 2.96 -6.33
CA SER A 47 7.21 2.64 -7.16
C SER A 47 7.73 3.83 -7.97
N GLN A 48 8.92 3.69 -8.56
CA GLN A 48 9.54 4.71 -9.45
C GLN A 48 8.97 4.76 -10.88
N SER A 49 8.04 3.89 -11.29
CA SER A 49 7.53 3.88 -12.68
C SER A 49 6.21 4.61 -12.83
N GLU A 50 6.10 5.49 -13.83
CA GLU A 50 4.86 6.17 -14.26
C GLU A 50 3.89 5.24 -15.01
N ASN A 51 4.37 4.09 -15.50
CA ASN A 51 3.60 3.17 -16.34
C ASN A 51 3.11 1.94 -15.56
N SER A 52 1.81 1.99 -15.21
CA SER A 52 0.88 0.89 -14.96
C SER A 52 1.50 -0.43 -14.50
N LEU A 53 1.72 -0.52 -13.18
CA LEU A 53 2.02 -1.75 -12.46
C LEU A 53 0.83 -2.70 -12.55
N VAL A 54 0.75 -3.51 -13.61
CA VAL A 54 -0.31 -4.50 -13.85
C VAL A 54 -1.69 -3.83 -14.03
N SER A 55 -2.38 -4.08 -15.14
CA SER A 55 -3.74 -3.52 -15.39
C SER A 55 -4.77 -3.83 -14.29
N GLU A 56 -4.46 -4.78 -13.40
CA GLU A 56 -5.26 -5.20 -12.26
C GLU A 56 -5.13 -4.28 -11.02
N VAL A 57 -4.06 -3.48 -10.90
CA VAL A 57 -3.83 -2.62 -9.73
C VAL A 57 -4.21 -1.18 -10.06
N LYS A 58 -5.42 -0.79 -9.64
CA LYS A 58 -6.01 0.52 -9.94
C LYS A 58 -5.36 1.71 -9.23
N GLN A 59 -4.39 1.50 -8.32
CA GLN A 59 -3.83 2.56 -7.47
C GLN A 59 -2.30 2.44 -7.33
N GLY A 60 -1.57 3.05 -8.27
CA GLY A 60 -0.12 3.24 -8.18
C GLY A 60 0.22 4.66 -7.73
N ILE A 61 1.15 4.79 -6.76
CA ILE A 61 1.75 6.05 -6.33
C ILE A 61 3.18 6.10 -6.88
N HIS A 62 3.49 7.15 -7.63
CA HIS A 62 4.85 7.40 -8.08
C HIS A 62 5.69 7.98 -6.93
N VAL A 63 6.84 7.37 -6.66
CA VAL A 63 7.74 7.81 -5.60
C VAL A 63 9.20 7.60 -5.98
N ASP A 64 10.05 8.59 -5.71
CA ASP A 64 11.50 8.41 -5.82
C ASP A 64 12.03 7.64 -4.61
N LEU A 65 12.30 6.34 -4.82
CA LEU A 65 12.85 5.45 -3.80
C LEU A 65 14.28 5.83 -3.34
N SER A 66 14.98 6.68 -4.09
CA SER A 66 16.34 7.13 -3.77
C SER A 66 16.36 8.24 -2.72
N ASN A 67 15.24 8.96 -2.56
CA ASN A 67 15.10 10.07 -1.61
C ASN A 67 14.08 9.71 -0.52
N LEU A 68 14.57 9.06 0.53
CA LEU A 68 13.74 8.56 1.63
C LEU A 68 12.80 9.62 2.23
N ASN A 69 13.32 10.82 2.53
CA ASN A 69 12.52 11.87 3.17
C ASN A 69 11.40 12.38 2.26
N GLN A 70 11.72 12.60 0.98
CA GLN A 70 10.72 13.00 -0.01
C GLN A 70 9.68 11.90 -0.20
N ALA A 71 10.13 10.64 -0.30
CA ALA A 71 9.26 9.49 -0.48
C ALA A 71 8.24 9.33 0.67
N VAL A 72 8.71 9.43 1.92
CA VAL A 72 7.83 9.39 3.09
C VAL A 72 6.84 10.54 3.09
N ALA A 73 7.26 11.75 2.74
CA ALA A 73 6.38 12.92 2.70
C ALA A 73 5.29 12.79 1.62
N THR A 74 5.66 12.31 0.43
CA THR A 74 4.71 12.02 -0.66
C THR A 74 3.70 10.96 -0.22
N LEU A 75 4.18 9.82 0.30
CA LEU A 75 3.30 8.73 0.72
C LEU A 75 2.39 9.12 1.87
N ARG A 76 2.86 9.90 2.85
CA ARG A 76 2.01 10.44 3.92
C ARG A 76 0.87 11.29 3.36
N THR A 77 1.14 12.07 2.30
CA THR A 77 0.15 12.95 1.69
C THR A 77 -0.88 12.16 0.91
N GLU A 78 -0.43 11.24 0.04
CA GLU A 78 -1.28 10.41 -0.83
C GLU A 78 -2.16 9.41 -0.06
N LEU A 79 -1.70 8.98 1.12
CA LEU A 79 -2.40 7.98 1.95
C LEU A 79 -3.30 8.61 3.01
N LYS A 80 -3.37 9.95 3.11
CA LYS A 80 -4.05 10.66 4.20
C LYS A 80 -5.52 10.28 4.38
N GLU A 81 -6.22 10.01 3.29
CA GLU A 81 -7.66 9.68 3.29
C GLU A 81 -7.94 8.17 3.23
N LYS A 82 -6.90 7.34 3.24
CA LYS A 82 -6.99 5.89 3.08
C LYS A 82 -6.79 5.18 4.42
N THR A 83 -7.56 4.14 4.69
CA THR A 83 -7.31 3.27 5.85
C THR A 83 -6.19 2.30 5.50
N ILE A 84 -4.97 2.63 5.91
CA ILE A 84 -3.80 1.77 5.69
C ILE A 84 -3.64 0.80 6.87
N ALA A 85 -3.69 -0.49 6.57
CA ALA A 85 -3.52 -1.56 7.57
C ALA A 85 -2.06 -1.99 7.73
N ALA A 86 -1.27 -1.91 6.65
CA ALA A 86 0.13 -2.33 6.67
C ALA A 86 0.94 -1.66 5.56
N VAL A 87 2.26 -1.61 5.76
CA VAL A 87 3.25 -1.22 4.75
C VAL A 87 4.26 -2.35 4.59
N ILE A 88 4.51 -2.78 3.35
CA ILE A 88 5.37 -3.92 3.02
C ILE A 88 6.41 -3.49 1.99
N GLY A 89 7.68 -3.76 2.26
CA GLY A 89 8.75 -3.67 1.26
C GLY A 89 8.87 -5.00 0.50
N CYS A 90 8.92 -4.96 -0.84
CA CYS A 90 9.05 -6.15 -1.67
C CYS A 90 10.42 -6.82 -1.63
N ASP A 91 11.48 -6.03 -1.41
CA ASP A 91 12.88 -6.45 -1.44
C ASP A 91 13.74 -5.59 -0.50
N ASP A 92 14.99 -6.01 -0.27
CA ASP A 92 15.91 -5.40 0.69
C ASP A 92 16.09 -3.88 0.48
N SER A 93 16.08 -3.42 -0.78
CA SER A 93 16.25 -1.99 -1.11
C SER A 93 15.04 -1.14 -0.73
N THR A 94 13.90 -1.75 -0.42
CA THR A 94 12.63 -1.06 -0.11
C THR A 94 12.24 -1.12 1.37
N VAL A 95 12.93 -1.94 2.18
CA VAL A 95 12.58 -2.19 3.59
C VAL A 95 12.71 -0.92 4.44
N GLU A 96 13.77 -0.13 4.24
CA GLU A 96 13.97 1.11 5.01
C GLU A 96 12.82 2.10 4.77
N LEU A 97 12.40 2.28 3.51
CA LEU A 97 11.28 3.15 3.17
C LEU A 97 9.97 2.60 3.74
N ALA A 98 9.70 1.30 3.60
CA ALA A 98 8.51 0.68 4.15
C ALA A 98 8.39 0.89 5.68
N ALA A 99 9.48 0.64 6.42
CA ALA A 99 9.53 0.86 7.86
C ALA A 99 9.34 2.34 8.23
N SER A 100 9.95 3.25 7.48
CA SER A 100 9.84 4.70 7.72
C SER A 100 8.43 5.22 7.48
N VAL A 101 7.74 4.72 6.45
CA VAL A 101 6.33 5.06 6.18
C VAL A 101 5.42 4.46 7.26
N ALA A 102 5.64 3.21 7.65
CA ALA A 102 4.88 2.58 8.74
C ALA A 102 5.02 3.36 10.05
N ALA A 103 6.24 3.80 10.39
CA ALA A 103 6.49 4.68 11.53
C ALA A 103 5.70 5.99 11.42
N CYS A 104 5.74 6.62 10.25
CA CYS A 104 5.03 7.87 9.98
C CYS A 104 3.50 7.74 10.09
N LEU A 105 2.96 6.56 9.77
CA LEU A 105 1.53 6.24 9.86
C LEU A 105 1.12 5.64 11.22
N ASN A 106 2.04 5.57 12.19
CA ASN A 106 1.84 4.92 13.50
C ASN A 106 1.39 3.45 13.40
N LEU A 107 1.92 2.70 12.43
CA LEU A 107 1.66 1.28 12.25
C LEU A 107 2.73 0.41 12.93
N PRO A 108 2.43 -0.86 13.28
CA PRO A 108 3.43 -1.80 13.75
C PRO A 108 4.56 -1.96 12.71
N HIS A 109 5.81 -1.80 13.14
CA HIS A 109 6.99 -1.89 12.28
C HIS A 109 8.24 -2.25 13.07
N ASN A 110 9.25 -2.77 12.37
CA ASN A 110 10.60 -2.84 12.91
C ASN A 110 11.27 -1.46 12.80
N PRO A 111 12.20 -1.09 13.70
CA PRO A 111 12.92 0.18 13.61
C PRO A 111 13.57 0.33 12.22
N PRO A 112 13.45 1.48 11.53
CA PRO A 112 14.01 1.65 10.18
C PRO A 112 15.52 1.38 10.10
N LEU A 113 16.25 1.69 11.18
CA LEU A 113 17.69 1.42 11.29
C LEU A 113 18.03 -0.07 11.29
N ALA A 114 17.10 -0.96 11.65
CA ALA A 114 17.32 -2.41 11.58
C ALA A 114 17.44 -2.92 10.13
N ALA A 115 17.05 -2.10 9.14
CA ALA A 115 17.22 -2.40 7.71
C ALA A 115 18.60 -1.98 7.17
N LYS A 116 19.40 -1.23 7.94
CA LYS A 116 20.74 -0.81 7.54
C LYS A 116 21.75 -1.84 8.04
N PHE A 117 22.49 -2.42 7.10
CA PHE A 117 23.67 -3.25 7.36
C PHE A 117 24.93 -2.38 7.49
#